data_AF-A0A828ZPR1-F1
#
_entry.id   AF-A0A828ZPR1-F1
#
_cell.length_a   1.000
_cell.length_b   1.000
_cell.length_c   1.000
_cell.angle_alpha   90.00
_cell.angle_beta   90.00
_cell.angle_gamma   90.00
#
_symmetry.space_group_name_H-M   'P 1'
#
loop_
_entity.id
_entity.type
_entity.pdbx_description
1 polymer ?
#
loop_
_entity_poly.entity_id
_entity_poly.type
_entity_poly.pdbx_seq_one_letter_code
_entity_poly.pdbx_strand_id
1 'polypeptide(L)'
;MQILFELQEDTRLSFRSLVYSVTKSLIMYKPKEILSGIGKNETDFLNLLVNFFEKRIEENQSNLQLKGRESCAFMQNIILLNNLKSEININWNYEFSFIGFMKYLNELSIKKDKVELFIDKEGNELTLNAAENSGFTSAKELLSDESVGIRMSDMISGIITKILKSIRKDLDYQTPDEFVTKKLLNTRWFDLSEDQFVLYKKLFKLFSQLNEVYYKSFTGIYVDDFIILIYFLGYIDSFKSYSDFVKCNTNNMPERINSIVHAKLEDYFKEII
;
A
#
# COMPACT_ATOMS: atom_id res chain seq x y z
N MET A 1 4.41 5.60 -1.57
CA MET A 1 5.14 6.59 -2.39
C MET A 1 4.15 7.08 -3.44
N GLN A 2 3.56 8.24 -3.20
CA GLN A 2 2.37 8.75 -3.91
C GLN A 2 2.81 9.64 -5.09
N ILE A 3 3.70 9.12 -5.94
CA ILE A 3 4.52 9.93 -6.87
C ILE A 3 3.79 10.36 -8.14
N LEU A 4 2.57 9.86 -8.40
CA LEU A 4 1.91 10.03 -9.71
C LEU A 4 0.40 10.27 -9.56
N PHE A 5 0.00 11.24 -8.72
CA PHE A 5 -1.42 11.52 -8.46
C PHE A 5 -2.12 12.27 -9.61
N GLU A 6 -1.50 13.27 -10.24
CA GLU A 6 -2.10 14.03 -11.38
C GLU A 6 -2.35 13.18 -12.62
N LEU A 7 -1.83 11.98 -12.55
CA LEU A 7 -1.83 10.97 -13.55
C LEU A 7 -3.08 10.05 -13.34
N GLN A 8 -3.72 10.05 -12.15
CA GLN A 8 -5.01 9.38 -11.87
C GLN A 8 -6.26 10.03 -12.49
N GLU A 9 -6.18 11.29 -12.91
CA GLU A 9 -7.27 12.01 -13.62
C GLU A 9 -7.50 11.44 -15.03
N ASP A 10 -6.50 10.72 -15.57
CA ASP A 10 -6.66 9.97 -16.80
C ASP A 10 -7.28 8.59 -16.52
N THR A 11 -8.59 8.48 -16.73
CA THR A 11 -9.38 7.26 -16.51
C THR A 11 -9.07 6.13 -17.48
N ARG A 12 -8.09 6.29 -18.39
CA ARG A 12 -7.65 5.20 -19.25
C ARG A 12 -6.99 4.14 -18.37
N LEU A 13 -7.61 2.95 -18.32
CA LEU A 13 -7.19 1.72 -17.63
C LEU A 13 -5.67 1.44 -17.64
N SER A 14 -5.00 1.80 -18.75
CA SER A 14 -3.56 1.66 -18.94
C SER A 14 -2.73 2.49 -17.95
N PHE A 15 -3.27 3.61 -17.49
CA PHE A 15 -2.51 4.60 -16.75
C PHE A 15 -2.44 4.30 -15.24
N ARG A 16 -3.54 3.88 -14.59
CA ARG A 16 -3.50 3.38 -13.21
C ARG A 16 -2.59 2.15 -13.07
N SER A 17 -2.64 1.27 -14.06
CA SER A 17 -1.75 0.11 -14.17
C SER A 17 -0.27 0.53 -14.23
N LEU A 18 0.05 1.56 -15.03
CA LEU A 18 1.39 2.12 -15.10
C LEU A 18 1.85 2.66 -13.75
N VAL A 19 1.04 3.47 -13.05
CA VAL A 19 1.40 4.03 -11.73
C VAL A 19 1.66 2.94 -10.73
N TYR A 20 0.78 1.93 -10.67
CA TYR A 20 0.94 0.79 -9.79
C TYR A 20 2.25 0.06 -10.10
N SER A 21 2.49 -0.27 -11.37
CA SER A 21 3.67 -1.01 -11.81
C SER A 21 4.98 -0.25 -11.54
N VAL A 22 5.03 1.05 -11.84
CA VAL A 22 6.17 1.93 -11.51
C VAL A 22 6.39 1.97 -10.01
N THR A 23 5.35 2.26 -9.23
CA THR A 23 5.47 2.35 -7.76
C THR A 23 5.97 1.05 -7.16
N LYS A 24 5.39 -0.08 -7.58
CA LYS A 24 5.78 -1.41 -7.10
C LYS A 24 7.25 -1.69 -7.41
N SER A 25 7.70 -1.34 -8.61
CA SER A 25 9.08 -1.55 -9.04
C SER A 25 10.06 -0.69 -8.26
N LEU A 26 9.74 0.59 -8.02
CA LEU A 26 10.60 1.47 -7.22
C LEU A 26 10.71 1.02 -5.77
N ILE A 27 9.60 0.56 -5.17
CA ILE A 27 9.58 0.02 -3.81
C ILE A 27 10.39 -1.28 -3.72
N MET A 28 10.23 -2.18 -4.69
CA MET A 28 10.84 -3.51 -4.68
C MET A 28 12.35 -3.46 -4.97
N TYR A 29 12.75 -2.73 -6.01
CA TYR A 29 14.14 -2.71 -6.50
C TYR A 29 14.99 -1.57 -5.93
N LYS A 30 14.35 -0.53 -5.39
CA LYS A 30 15.01 0.67 -4.82
C LYS A 30 16.17 1.21 -5.68
N PRO A 31 15.96 1.45 -6.99
CA PRO A 31 17.01 1.91 -7.90
C PRO A 31 17.50 3.29 -7.49
N LYS A 32 18.72 3.35 -6.92
CA LYS A 32 19.29 4.59 -6.34
C LYS A 32 19.32 5.75 -7.34
N GLU A 33 19.63 5.47 -8.60
CA GLU A 33 19.70 6.48 -9.66
C GLU A 33 18.35 7.16 -9.85
N ILE A 34 17.26 6.39 -10.01
CA ILE A 34 15.90 6.93 -10.14
C ILE A 34 15.50 7.66 -8.85
N LEU A 35 15.73 7.07 -7.68
CA LEU A 35 15.35 7.67 -6.40
C LEU A 35 16.05 9.02 -6.18
N SER A 36 17.30 9.15 -6.63
CA SER A 36 18.06 10.41 -6.58
C SER A 36 17.63 11.44 -7.62
N GLY A 37 16.86 11.02 -8.65
CA GLY A 37 16.32 11.86 -9.72
C GLY A 37 14.93 12.42 -9.42
N ILE A 38 14.22 11.90 -8.42
CA ILE A 38 12.89 12.37 -8.02
C ILE A 38 12.95 13.86 -7.67
N GLY A 39 12.11 14.67 -8.31
CA GLY A 39 11.98 16.11 -8.04
C GLY A 39 13.06 17.01 -8.66
N LYS A 40 13.91 16.50 -9.55
CA LYS A 40 14.93 17.30 -10.26
C LYS A 40 14.48 17.78 -11.64
N ASN A 41 14.19 16.85 -12.55
CA ASN A 41 13.77 17.12 -13.92
C ASN A 41 12.90 15.94 -14.42
N GLU A 42 11.74 16.23 -14.98
CA GLU A 42 10.75 15.24 -15.42
C GLU A 42 11.22 14.40 -16.60
N THR A 43 11.82 15.02 -17.62
CA THR A 43 12.33 14.31 -18.81
C THR A 43 13.44 13.34 -18.42
N ASP A 44 14.34 13.76 -17.53
CA ASP A 44 15.40 12.91 -17.02
C ASP A 44 14.82 11.75 -16.18
N PHE A 45 13.79 12.01 -15.38
CA PHE A 45 13.11 10.99 -14.59
C PHE A 45 12.44 9.92 -15.46
N LEU A 46 11.75 10.32 -16.53
CA LEU A 46 11.12 9.40 -17.48
C LEU A 46 12.14 8.52 -18.20
N ASN A 47 13.24 9.11 -18.68
CA ASN A 47 14.32 8.36 -19.32
C ASN A 47 14.97 7.36 -18.36
N LEU A 48 15.17 7.75 -17.09
CA LEU A 48 15.69 6.85 -16.06
C LEU A 48 14.74 5.67 -15.79
N LEU A 49 13.43 5.89 -15.80
CA LEU A 49 12.43 4.82 -15.66
C LEU A 49 12.45 3.85 -16.85
N VAL A 50 12.52 4.36 -18.09
CA VAL A 50 12.60 3.52 -19.30
C VAL A 50 13.84 2.65 -19.26
N ASN A 51 15.02 3.24 -19.05
CA ASN A 51 16.29 2.52 -18.97
C ASN A 51 16.28 1.46 -17.85
N PHE A 52 15.68 1.78 -16.71
CA PHE A 52 15.52 0.83 -15.62
C PHE A 52 14.67 -0.37 -16.02
N PHE A 53 13.54 -0.15 -16.68
CA PHE A 53 12.68 -1.24 -17.14
C PHE A 53 13.35 -2.11 -18.21
N GLU A 54 14.06 -1.51 -19.17
CA GLU A 54 14.83 -2.25 -20.19
C GLU A 54 15.88 -3.17 -19.55
N LYS A 55 16.70 -2.61 -18.66
CA LYS A 55 17.70 -3.38 -17.90
C LYS A 55 17.06 -4.50 -17.09
N ARG A 56 15.92 -4.24 -16.45
CA ARG A 56 15.19 -5.28 -15.70
C ARG A 56 14.70 -6.42 -16.60
N ILE A 57 14.21 -6.11 -17.79
CA ILE A 57 13.73 -7.12 -18.76
C ILE A 57 14.88 -8.05 -19.18
N GLU A 58 16.07 -7.51 -19.42
CA GLU A 58 17.27 -8.31 -19.72
C GLU A 58 17.67 -9.20 -18.55
N GLU A 59 17.79 -8.64 -17.35
CA GLU A 59 18.20 -9.41 -16.17
C GLU A 59 17.17 -10.49 -15.79
N ASN A 60 15.87 -10.23 -16.03
CA ASN A 60 14.77 -11.17 -15.80
C ASN A 60 14.85 -12.43 -16.69
N GLN A 61 15.62 -12.43 -17.78
CA GLN A 61 15.83 -13.61 -18.63
C GLN A 61 16.43 -14.80 -17.87
N SER A 62 17.17 -14.53 -16.79
CA SER A 62 17.75 -15.56 -15.92
C SER A 62 16.70 -16.38 -15.15
N ASN A 63 15.46 -15.89 -15.01
CA ASN A 63 14.36 -16.61 -14.37
C ASN A 63 12.99 -16.23 -14.94
N LEU A 64 12.72 -16.63 -16.18
CA LEU A 64 11.46 -16.33 -16.87
C LEU A 64 10.23 -16.96 -16.20
N GLN A 65 10.38 -18.09 -15.51
CA GLN A 65 9.27 -18.73 -14.80
C GLN A 65 8.69 -17.80 -13.72
N LEU A 66 9.56 -17.11 -12.98
CA LEU A 66 9.15 -16.15 -11.96
C LEU A 66 8.84 -14.76 -12.55
N LYS A 67 9.65 -14.31 -13.53
CA LYS A 67 9.69 -12.91 -13.97
C LYS A 67 9.03 -12.62 -15.31
N GLY A 68 8.52 -13.62 -16.02
CA GLY A 68 7.92 -13.43 -17.34
C GLY A 68 6.76 -12.43 -17.35
N ARG A 69 5.83 -12.54 -16.39
CA ARG A 69 4.71 -11.58 -16.25
C ARG A 69 5.19 -10.16 -15.94
N GLU A 70 6.22 -10.03 -15.10
CA GLU A 70 6.82 -8.74 -14.76
C GLU A 70 7.49 -8.10 -15.99
N SER A 71 8.26 -8.87 -16.76
CA SER A 71 8.88 -8.38 -18.00
C SER A 71 7.84 -7.93 -19.02
N CYS A 72 6.71 -8.64 -19.17
CA CYS A 72 5.61 -8.19 -20.02
C CYS A 72 5.01 -6.86 -19.54
N ALA A 73 4.82 -6.68 -18.24
CA ALA A 73 4.34 -5.41 -17.68
C ALA A 73 5.34 -4.27 -17.92
N PHE A 74 6.64 -4.53 -17.79
CA PHE A 74 7.69 -3.54 -18.06
C PHE A 74 7.75 -3.12 -19.53
N MET A 75 7.55 -4.05 -20.47
CA MET A 75 7.43 -3.69 -21.90
C MET A 75 6.23 -2.76 -22.15
N GLN A 76 5.08 -3.04 -21.53
CA GLN A 76 3.91 -2.17 -21.63
C GLN A 76 4.16 -0.80 -21.01
N ASN A 77 4.83 -0.76 -19.85
CA ASN A 77 5.21 0.50 -19.20
C ASN A 77 6.10 1.34 -20.10
N ILE A 78 7.12 0.76 -20.74
CA ILE A 78 8.01 1.49 -21.65
C ILE A 78 7.20 2.12 -22.79
N ILE A 79 6.28 1.37 -23.41
CA ILE A 79 5.41 1.90 -24.48
C ILE A 79 4.57 3.08 -23.97
N LEU A 80 3.99 2.96 -22.76
CA LEU A 80 3.16 4.02 -22.19
C LEU A 80 4.00 5.26 -21.86
N LEU A 81 5.14 5.09 -21.19
CA LEU A 81 6.06 6.18 -20.81
C LEU A 81 6.55 6.95 -22.03
N ASN A 82 6.95 6.28 -23.11
CA ASN A 82 7.39 6.92 -24.35
C ASN A 82 6.29 7.71 -25.07
N ASN A 83 5.01 7.44 -24.76
CA ASN A 83 3.87 8.13 -25.34
C ASN A 83 3.26 9.19 -24.40
N LEU A 84 3.82 9.40 -23.21
CA LEU A 84 3.37 10.46 -22.31
C LEU A 84 3.74 11.82 -22.91
N LYS A 85 2.72 12.68 -23.06
CA LYS A 85 2.85 14.06 -23.52
C LYS A 85 2.75 15.08 -22.39
N SER A 86 2.52 14.61 -21.17
CA SER A 86 2.15 15.44 -20.02
C SER A 86 3.31 15.61 -19.06
N GLU A 87 3.34 16.77 -18.41
CA GLU A 87 4.19 17.04 -17.25
C GLU A 87 3.76 16.12 -16.09
N ILE A 88 4.74 15.55 -15.37
CA ILE A 88 4.50 14.64 -14.25
C ILE A 88 4.71 15.40 -12.94
N ASN A 89 3.62 15.69 -12.23
CA ASN A 89 3.71 16.24 -10.89
C ASN A 89 3.90 15.13 -9.84
N ILE A 90 4.99 15.27 -9.07
CA ILE A 90 5.42 14.33 -8.02
C ILE A 90 5.04 14.84 -6.61
N ASN A 91 4.27 15.92 -6.50
CA ASN A 91 3.90 16.52 -5.22
C ASN A 91 3.03 15.58 -4.37
N TRP A 92 3.19 15.68 -3.05
CA TRP A 92 2.38 14.91 -2.10
C TRP A 92 0.94 15.38 -2.14
N ASN A 93 0.01 14.45 -2.31
CA ASN A 93 -1.42 14.76 -2.29
C ASN A 93 -2.06 14.44 -0.93
N TYR A 94 -2.31 15.49 -0.15
CA TYR A 94 -3.02 15.40 1.13
C TYR A 94 -4.54 15.11 0.97
N GLU A 95 -5.14 15.35 -0.21
CA GLU A 95 -6.56 15.11 -0.47
C GLU A 95 -6.92 13.61 -0.48
N PHE A 96 -5.95 12.74 -0.75
CA PHE A 96 -6.17 11.30 -0.86
C PHE A 96 -6.81 10.69 0.39
N SER A 97 -6.41 11.16 1.57
CA SER A 97 -6.99 10.72 2.85
C SER A 97 -8.49 11.05 2.93
N PHE A 98 -8.90 12.20 2.39
CA PHE A 98 -10.29 12.65 2.38
C PHE A 98 -11.13 11.96 1.31
N ILE A 99 -10.54 11.52 0.19
CA ILE A 99 -11.22 10.65 -0.80
C ILE A 99 -11.72 9.38 -0.12
N GLY A 100 -10.85 8.70 0.62
CA GLY A 100 -11.22 7.50 1.37
C GLY A 100 -12.29 7.78 2.43
N PHE A 101 -12.12 8.86 3.18
CA PHE A 101 -13.09 9.24 4.21
C PHE A 101 -14.46 9.59 3.64
N MET A 102 -14.54 10.28 2.51
CA MET A 102 -15.82 10.55 1.82
C MET A 102 -16.52 9.26 1.38
N LYS A 103 -15.76 8.29 0.87
CA LYS A 103 -16.32 6.97 0.50
C LYS A 103 -16.91 6.25 1.71
N TYR A 104 -16.24 6.31 2.85
CA TYR A 104 -16.73 5.80 4.13
C TYR A 104 -18.03 6.48 4.59
N LEU A 105 -18.07 7.82 4.57
CA LEU A 105 -19.26 8.58 4.96
C LEU A 105 -20.46 8.28 4.03
N ASN A 106 -20.21 8.19 2.72
CA ASN A 106 -21.24 7.86 1.74
C ASN A 106 -21.82 6.46 1.97
N GLU A 107 -20.99 5.46 2.27
CA GLU A 107 -21.44 4.11 2.60
C GLU A 107 -22.34 4.10 3.85
N LEU A 108 -22.01 4.93 4.84
CA LEU A 108 -22.82 5.11 6.04
C LEU A 108 -24.01 6.08 5.88
N SER A 109 -24.22 6.66 4.70
CA SER A 109 -25.23 7.70 4.47
C SER A 109 -25.10 8.92 5.40
N ILE A 110 -23.88 9.23 5.84
CA ILE A 110 -23.57 10.41 6.67
C ILE A 110 -23.23 11.58 5.74
N LYS A 111 -23.94 12.69 5.90
CA LYS A 111 -23.65 13.90 5.13
C LYS A 111 -22.44 14.62 5.71
N LYS A 112 -21.52 15.05 4.83
CA LYS A 112 -20.26 15.71 5.22
C LYS A 112 -20.46 16.99 6.05
N ASP A 113 -21.51 17.76 5.80
CA ASP A 113 -21.86 18.99 6.53
C ASP A 113 -22.29 18.73 7.99
N LYS A 114 -22.54 17.46 8.35
CA LYS A 114 -22.86 17.02 9.71
C LYS A 114 -21.66 16.43 10.45
N VAL A 115 -20.48 16.41 9.83
CA VAL A 115 -19.27 15.87 10.43
C VAL A 115 -18.48 17.01 11.07
N GLU A 116 -18.15 16.88 12.34
CA GLU A 116 -17.09 17.66 12.96
C GLU A 116 -15.78 16.88 12.82
N LEU A 117 -14.84 17.44 12.05
CA LEU A 117 -13.58 16.77 11.74
C LEU A 117 -12.45 17.40 12.56
N PHE A 118 -11.80 16.61 13.40
CA PHE A 118 -10.62 17.03 14.16
C PHE A 118 -9.39 16.36 13.57
N ILE A 119 -8.41 17.18 13.20
CA ILE A 119 -7.18 16.77 12.54
C ILE A 119 -6.03 16.99 13.52
N ASP A 120 -5.06 16.07 13.56
CA ASP A 120 -3.85 16.30 14.35
C ASP A 120 -3.09 17.50 13.80
N LYS A 121 -2.61 18.37 14.68
CA LYS A 121 -1.98 19.61 14.28
C LYS A 121 -0.62 19.34 13.63
N GLU A 122 -0.52 19.54 12.32
CA GLU A 122 0.69 19.25 11.53
C GLU A 122 1.23 20.51 10.82
N GLY A 123 2.36 21.04 11.28
CA GLY A 123 3.18 22.00 10.53
C GLY A 123 2.41 23.19 9.93
N ASN A 124 2.38 23.27 8.59
CA ASN A 124 1.83 24.39 7.81
C ASN A 124 0.38 24.17 7.35
N GLU A 125 -0.45 23.46 8.13
CA GLU A 125 -1.91 23.30 7.89
C GLU A 125 -2.26 22.63 6.54
N LEU A 126 -1.33 21.92 5.90
CA LEU A 126 -1.56 21.31 4.57
C LEU A 126 -2.70 20.28 4.60
N THR A 127 -2.77 19.49 5.67
CA THR A 127 -3.82 18.49 5.89
C THR A 127 -5.18 19.16 6.16
N LEU A 128 -5.21 20.27 6.89
CA LEU A 128 -6.42 21.07 7.12
C LEU A 128 -6.93 21.68 5.80
N ASN A 129 -6.05 22.33 5.04
CA ASN A 129 -6.38 22.91 3.74
C ASN A 129 -6.95 21.86 2.77
N ALA A 130 -6.38 20.66 2.74
CA ALA A 130 -6.90 19.56 1.92
C ALA A 130 -8.29 19.07 2.39
N ALA A 131 -8.58 19.12 3.69
CA ALA A 131 -9.90 18.80 4.24
C ALA A 131 -10.94 19.84 3.78
N GLU A 132 -10.60 21.13 3.86
CA GLU A 132 -11.45 22.24 3.43
C GLU A 132 -11.73 22.19 1.92
N ASN A 133 -10.69 21.95 1.11
CA ASN A 133 -10.82 21.74 -0.34
C ASN A 133 -11.72 20.55 -0.68
N SER A 134 -11.70 19.49 0.14
CA SER A 134 -12.60 18.33 0.02
C SER A 134 -14.03 18.61 0.53
N GLY A 135 -14.28 19.81 1.06
CA GLY A 135 -15.58 20.30 1.50
C GLY A 135 -15.92 20.01 2.97
N PHE A 136 -14.93 19.75 3.82
CA PHE A 136 -15.06 19.68 5.28
C PHE A 136 -14.81 21.06 5.91
N THR A 137 -15.70 22.02 5.67
CA THR A 137 -15.53 23.43 6.10
C THR A 137 -15.56 23.64 7.62
N SER A 138 -15.94 22.62 8.39
CA SER A 138 -15.95 22.60 9.86
C SER A 138 -14.68 21.97 10.45
N ALA A 139 -13.71 21.57 9.61
CA ALA A 139 -12.49 20.93 10.07
C ALA A 139 -11.67 21.89 10.95
N LYS A 140 -11.02 21.33 11.98
CA LYS A 140 -10.08 22.07 12.82
C LYS A 140 -8.93 21.20 13.26
N GLU A 141 -7.78 21.81 13.45
CA GLU A 141 -6.64 21.18 14.08
C GLU A 141 -6.77 21.21 15.60
N LEU A 142 -6.37 20.12 16.25
CA LEU A 142 -6.26 20.02 17.71
C LEU A 142 -4.94 19.35 18.07
N LEU A 143 -4.44 19.65 19.27
CA LEU A 143 -3.30 18.92 19.82
C LEU A 143 -3.74 17.56 20.35
N SER A 144 -2.82 16.60 20.36
CA SER A 144 -3.11 15.24 20.85
C SER A 144 -3.48 15.19 22.33
N ASP A 145 -3.03 16.11 23.19
CA ASP A 145 -3.46 16.19 24.59
C ASP A 145 -4.91 16.71 24.75
N GLU A 146 -5.42 17.47 23.76
CA GLU A 146 -6.77 18.03 23.73
C GLU A 146 -7.84 17.03 23.22
N SER A 147 -7.45 15.98 22.49
CA SER A 147 -8.41 15.03 21.86
C SER A 147 -8.04 13.57 22.08
N VAL A 148 -8.91 12.83 22.79
CA VAL A 148 -8.77 11.37 22.94
C VAL A 148 -8.88 10.64 21.59
N GLY A 149 -9.69 11.16 20.67
CA GLY A 149 -9.85 10.61 19.32
C GLY A 149 -8.54 10.67 18.54
N ILE A 150 -7.84 11.82 18.60
CA ILE A 150 -6.53 11.97 17.96
C ILE A 150 -5.52 10.99 18.55
N ARG A 151 -5.42 10.89 19.89
CA ARG A 151 -4.53 9.92 20.53
C ARG A 151 -4.80 8.48 20.10
N MET A 152 -6.07 8.10 19.99
CA MET A 152 -6.46 6.77 19.53
C MET A 152 -6.06 6.54 18.06
N SER A 153 -6.30 7.52 17.19
CA SER A 153 -5.90 7.48 15.79
C SER A 153 -4.38 7.33 15.64
N ASP A 154 -3.58 8.08 16.40
CA ASP A 154 -2.12 8.01 16.37
C ASP A 154 -1.61 6.65 16.83
N MET A 155 -2.18 6.10 17.90
CA MET A 155 -1.83 4.76 18.39
C MET A 155 -2.12 3.69 17.33
N ILE A 156 -3.31 3.73 16.72
CA ILE A 156 -3.70 2.75 15.69
C ILE A 156 -2.84 2.90 14.44
N SER A 157 -2.67 4.14 13.94
CA SER A 157 -1.83 4.45 12.78
C SER A 157 -0.38 4.03 13.02
N GLY A 158 0.15 4.27 14.23
CA GLY A 158 1.49 3.86 14.64
C GLY A 158 1.67 2.35 14.67
N ILE A 159 0.68 1.59 15.17
CA ILE A 159 0.70 0.12 15.16
C ILE A 159 0.68 -0.40 13.72
N ILE A 160 -0.29 0.05 12.90
CA ILE A 160 -0.42 -0.38 11.50
C ILE A 160 0.88 -0.06 10.75
N THR A 161 1.37 1.17 10.85
CA THR A 161 2.59 1.61 10.15
C THR A 161 3.81 0.80 10.53
N LYS A 162 4.00 0.47 11.82
CA LYS A 162 5.12 -0.37 12.26
C LYS A 162 5.03 -1.78 11.68
N ILE A 163 3.84 -2.38 11.66
CA ILE A 163 3.65 -3.72 11.08
C ILE A 163 3.87 -3.69 9.57
N LEU A 164 3.30 -2.71 8.85
CA LEU A 164 3.51 -2.54 7.41
C LEU A 164 4.99 -2.34 7.07
N LYS A 165 5.72 -1.52 7.84
CA LYS A 165 7.17 -1.34 7.68
C LYS A 165 7.93 -2.66 7.90
N SER A 166 7.54 -3.46 8.87
CA SER A 166 8.14 -4.78 9.11
C SER A 166 7.86 -5.76 7.97
N ILE A 167 6.61 -5.82 7.47
CA ILE A 167 6.24 -6.62 6.28
C ILE A 167 7.11 -6.21 5.09
N ARG A 168 7.20 -4.90 4.85
CA ARG A 168 7.96 -4.35 3.74
C ARG A 168 9.44 -4.72 3.84
N LYS A 169 10.05 -4.49 5.00
CA LYS A 169 11.46 -4.80 5.26
C LYS A 169 11.78 -6.26 5.00
N ASP A 170 10.89 -7.17 5.38
CA ASP A 170 11.10 -8.60 5.23
C ASP A 170 10.97 -9.07 3.76
N LEU A 171 10.09 -8.42 3.01
CA LEU A 171 9.85 -8.70 1.59
C LEU A 171 10.78 -7.91 0.65
N ASP A 172 11.60 -6.99 1.17
CA ASP A 172 12.53 -6.19 0.36
C ASP A 172 13.70 -7.03 -0.16
N TYR A 173 14.07 -6.78 -1.42
CA TYR A 173 15.36 -7.21 -1.93
C TYR A 173 16.48 -6.43 -1.23
N GLN A 174 17.44 -7.17 -0.67
CA GLN A 174 18.61 -6.61 0.01
C GLN A 174 19.81 -6.50 -0.94
N THR A 175 19.90 -7.40 -1.92
CA THR A 175 20.98 -7.44 -2.90
C THR A 175 20.45 -7.70 -4.32
N PRO A 176 21.20 -7.30 -5.36
CA PRO A 176 20.82 -7.56 -6.75
C PRO A 176 20.61 -9.04 -7.09
N ASP A 177 21.35 -9.95 -6.46
CA ASP A 177 21.20 -11.40 -6.70
C ASP A 177 19.81 -11.92 -6.32
N GLU A 178 19.13 -11.25 -5.39
CA GLU A 178 17.78 -11.63 -4.99
C GLU A 178 16.72 -11.18 -6.02
N PHE A 179 17.04 -10.27 -6.93
CA PHE A 179 16.07 -9.63 -7.84
C PHE A 179 15.29 -10.62 -8.69
N VAL A 180 15.87 -11.79 -8.99
CA VAL A 180 15.26 -12.87 -9.77
C VAL A 180 14.83 -14.06 -8.91
N THR A 181 14.75 -13.85 -7.59
CA THR A 181 14.30 -14.84 -6.60
C THR A 181 12.94 -14.46 -6.05
N LYS A 182 12.20 -15.48 -5.61
CA LYS A 182 10.90 -15.31 -4.97
C LYS A 182 11.11 -14.84 -3.53
N LYS A 183 10.46 -13.73 -3.15
CA LYS A 183 10.39 -13.27 -1.76
C LYS A 183 9.10 -13.74 -1.12
N LEU A 184 9.23 -14.23 0.09
CA LEU A 184 8.14 -14.66 0.95
C LEU A 184 8.37 -14.05 2.33
N LEU A 185 7.30 -13.95 3.13
CA LEU A 185 7.46 -13.62 4.54
C LEU A 185 8.35 -14.67 5.22
N ASN A 186 9.28 -14.20 6.04
CA ASN A 186 10.15 -15.03 6.84
C ASN A 186 9.32 -15.90 7.79
N THR A 187 9.76 -17.13 8.01
CA THR A 187 9.09 -18.08 8.91
C THR A 187 8.92 -17.54 10.33
N ARG A 188 9.76 -16.59 10.76
CA ARG A 188 9.63 -15.89 12.06
C ARG A 188 8.32 -15.12 12.24
N TRP A 189 7.63 -14.73 11.15
CA TRP A 189 6.28 -14.16 11.27
C TRP A 189 5.26 -15.13 11.87
N PHE A 190 5.56 -16.43 11.81
CA PHE A 190 4.71 -17.51 12.32
C PHE A 190 5.25 -18.10 13.63
N ASP A 191 6.36 -17.59 14.15
CA ASP A 191 6.92 -17.95 15.45
C ASP A 191 6.34 -17.03 16.53
N LEU A 192 5.06 -17.24 16.83
CA LEU A 192 4.30 -16.41 17.76
C LEU A 192 4.27 -17.03 19.16
N SER A 193 4.36 -16.19 20.19
CA SER A 193 3.90 -16.57 21.53
C SER A 193 2.37 -16.67 21.58
N GLU A 194 1.83 -17.33 22.61
CA GLU A 194 0.38 -17.40 22.80
C GLU A 194 -0.24 -16.00 22.94
N ASP A 195 0.42 -15.09 23.67
CA ASP A 195 -0.03 -13.71 23.82
C ASP A 195 -0.06 -12.96 22.48
N GLN A 196 0.96 -13.14 21.62
CA GLN A 196 1.01 -12.53 20.28
C GLN A 196 -0.08 -13.11 19.38
N PHE A 197 -0.30 -14.42 19.43
CA PHE A 197 -1.38 -15.08 18.71
C PHE A 197 -2.75 -14.50 19.09
N VAL A 198 -3.04 -14.38 20.40
CA VAL A 198 -4.28 -13.76 20.90
C VAL A 198 -4.38 -12.29 20.49
N LEU A 199 -3.28 -11.53 20.55
CA LEU A 199 -3.24 -10.14 20.12
C LEU A 199 -3.57 -9.99 18.63
N TYR A 200 -3.02 -10.85 17.76
CA TYR A 200 -3.29 -10.81 16.33
C TYR A 200 -4.74 -11.12 16.01
N LYS A 201 -5.38 -12.07 16.71
CA LYS A 201 -6.83 -12.29 16.59
C LYS A 201 -7.64 -11.04 16.98
N LYS A 202 -7.26 -10.35 18.06
CA LYS A 202 -7.92 -9.10 18.48
C LYS A 202 -7.74 -7.98 17.44
N LEU A 203 -6.55 -7.86 16.85
CA LEU A 203 -6.30 -6.91 15.76
C LEU A 203 -7.13 -7.24 14.52
N PHE A 204 -7.22 -8.52 14.14
CA PHE A 204 -8.07 -8.94 13.02
C PHE A 204 -9.53 -8.57 13.26
N LYS A 205 -10.03 -8.84 14.48
CA LYS A 205 -11.39 -8.46 14.87
C LYS A 205 -11.59 -6.96 14.71
N LEU A 206 -10.67 -6.13 15.22
CA LEU A 206 -10.73 -4.68 15.10
C LEU A 206 -10.75 -4.20 13.65
N PHE A 207 -9.83 -4.70 12.82
CA PHE A 207 -9.65 -4.20 11.44
C PHE A 207 -10.64 -4.78 10.44
N SER A 208 -11.12 -6.00 10.63
CA SER A 208 -11.92 -6.71 9.63
C SER A 208 -13.36 -6.97 10.09
N GLN A 209 -13.54 -7.42 11.33
CA GLN A 209 -14.85 -7.92 11.81
C GLN A 209 -15.71 -6.85 12.49
N LEU A 210 -15.11 -5.83 13.13
CA LEU A 210 -15.84 -4.72 13.70
C LEU A 210 -16.29 -3.75 12.60
N ASN A 211 -17.57 -3.38 12.62
CA ASN A 211 -18.27 -2.51 11.65
C ASN A 211 -18.23 -3.06 10.22
N GLU A 212 -19.33 -3.63 9.74
CA GLU A 212 -19.42 -4.20 8.39
C GLU A 212 -19.53 -3.09 7.32
N VAL A 213 -18.40 -2.46 7.02
CA VAL A 213 -18.26 -1.32 6.10
C VAL A 213 -17.02 -1.54 5.23
N TYR A 214 -17.16 -1.49 3.91
CA TYR A 214 -16.09 -1.69 2.95
C TYR A 214 -15.01 -0.61 3.08
N TYR A 215 -15.41 0.66 3.12
CA TYR A 215 -14.50 1.81 3.17
C TYR A 215 -13.96 2.14 4.56
N LYS A 216 -14.00 1.19 5.52
CA LYS A 216 -13.31 1.35 6.82
C LYS A 216 -11.79 1.58 6.69
N SER A 217 -11.23 1.20 5.54
CA SER A 217 -9.84 1.43 5.16
C SER A 217 -9.78 1.79 3.68
N PHE A 218 -8.85 2.69 3.31
CA PHE A 218 -8.67 3.11 1.93
C PHE A 218 -7.19 3.25 1.60
N THR A 219 -6.73 2.50 0.59
CA THR A 219 -5.32 2.46 0.16
C THR A 219 -5.14 2.74 -1.34
N GLY A 220 -6.24 2.77 -2.11
CA GLY A 220 -6.22 2.84 -3.56
C GLY A 220 -5.29 1.78 -4.17
N ILE A 221 -4.53 2.14 -5.19
CA ILE A 221 -3.58 1.24 -5.86
C ILE A 221 -2.36 0.85 -5.00
N TYR A 222 -2.19 1.39 -3.79
CA TYR A 222 -1.04 1.11 -2.90
C TYR A 222 -1.36 0.06 -1.83
N VAL A 223 -2.18 -0.93 -2.19
CA VAL A 223 -2.87 -1.84 -1.26
C VAL A 223 -2.00 -2.99 -0.74
N ASP A 224 -0.90 -3.33 -1.41
CA ASP A 224 -0.20 -4.61 -1.25
C ASP A 224 0.12 -5.01 0.19
N ASP A 225 0.87 -4.16 0.90
CA ASP A 225 1.30 -4.45 2.27
C ASP A 225 0.10 -4.48 3.24
N PHE A 226 -0.94 -3.70 2.95
CA PHE A 226 -2.18 -3.70 3.73
C PHE A 226 -3.00 -4.98 3.52
N ILE A 227 -3.13 -5.46 2.28
CA ILE A 227 -3.72 -6.78 1.99
C ILE A 227 -2.90 -7.88 2.69
N ILE A 228 -1.57 -7.83 2.63
CA ILE A 228 -0.73 -8.80 3.35
C ILE A 228 -1.06 -8.78 4.84
N LEU A 229 -1.16 -7.60 5.47
CA LEU A 229 -1.52 -7.47 6.87
C LEU A 229 -2.89 -8.10 7.18
N ILE A 230 -3.93 -7.71 6.45
CA ILE A 230 -5.31 -8.17 6.73
C ILE A 230 -5.43 -9.68 6.55
N TYR A 231 -4.87 -10.24 5.47
CA TYR A 231 -4.97 -11.69 5.21
C TYR A 231 -4.01 -12.52 6.05
N PHE A 232 -2.87 -11.97 6.46
CA PHE A 232 -2.02 -12.58 7.48
C PHE A 232 -2.78 -12.68 8.82
N LEU A 233 -3.37 -11.58 9.28
CA LEU A 233 -4.17 -11.56 10.51
C LEU A 233 -5.37 -12.52 10.41
N GLY A 234 -6.07 -12.56 9.28
CA GLY A 234 -7.18 -13.49 9.05
C GLY A 234 -6.74 -14.96 9.00
N TYR A 235 -5.55 -15.25 8.47
CA TYR A 235 -4.97 -16.59 8.53
C TYR A 235 -4.69 -17.02 9.96
N ILE A 236 -4.12 -16.14 10.79
CA ILE A 236 -3.94 -16.41 12.23
C ILE A 236 -5.30 -16.59 12.93
N ASP A 237 -6.29 -15.77 12.57
CA ASP A 237 -7.65 -15.89 13.11
C ASP A 237 -8.36 -17.19 12.73
N SER A 238 -8.00 -17.81 11.60
CA SER A 238 -8.59 -19.08 11.17
C SER A 238 -8.28 -20.27 12.10
N PHE A 239 -7.23 -20.18 12.92
CA PHE A 239 -6.89 -21.22 13.89
C PHE A 239 -7.76 -21.10 15.15
N LYS A 240 -8.33 -22.24 15.58
CA LYS A 240 -9.21 -22.31 16.76
C LYS A 240 -8.48 -22.00 18.06
N SER A 241 -7.24 -22.48 18.20
CA SER A 241 -6.42 -22.30 19.40
C SER A 241 -4.94 -22.13 19.05
N TYR A 242 -4.15 -21.61 20.01
CA TYR A 242 -2.70 -21.54 19.87
C TYR A 242 -2.07 -22.93 19.68
N SER A 243 -2.59 -23.95 20.36
CA SER A 243 -2.12 -25.34 20.19
C SER A 243 -2.31 -25.84 18.76
N ASP A 244 -3.44 -25.51 18.12
CA ASP A 244 -3.70 -25.88 16.72
C ASP A 244 -2.78 -25.14 15.75
N PHE A 245 -2.47 -23.88 16.05
CA PHE A 245 -1.53 -23.08 15.28
C PHE A 245 -0.11 -23.66 15.32
N VAL A 246 0.41 -23.98 16.51
CA VAL A 246 1.77 -24.53 16.68
C VAL A 246 1.92 -25.92 16.06
N LYS A 247 0.85 -26.74 16.05
CA LYS A 247 0.87 -28.06 15.40
C LYS A 247 0.95 -27.99 13.88
N CYS A 248 0.61 -26.86 13.27
CA CYS A 248 0.69 -26.71 11.83
C CYS A 248 2.14 -26.47 11.37
N ASN A 249 2.52 -27.10 10.27
CA ASN A 249 3.87 -26.99 9.71
C ASN A 249 4.17 -25.54 9.28
N THR A 250 5.09 -24.88 9.98
CA THR A 250 5.50 -23.49 9.74
C THR A 250 6.18 -23.29 8.38
N ASN A 251 6.84 -24.30 7.82
CA ASN A 251 7.60 -24.17 6.56
C ASN A 251 6.72 -23.87 5.34
N ASN A 252 5.43 -24.26 5.37
CA ASN A 252 4.50 -23.99 4.26
C ASN A 252 3.61 -22.76 4.52
N MET A 253 3.68 -22.13 5.70
CA MET A 253 2.84 -20.99 6.01
C MET A 253 3.15 -19.75 5.16
N PRO A 254 4.43 -19.38 4.90
CA PRO A 254 4.75 -18.28 3.99
C PRO A 254 4.13 -18.44 2.60
N GLU A 255 4.18 -19.65 2.04
CA GLU A 255 3.64 -19.95 0.70
C GLU A 255 2.11 -19.91 0.67
N ARG A 256 1.46 -20.38 1.74
CA ARG A 256 0.00 -20.28 1.90
C ARG A 256 -0.46 -18.83 1.94
N ILE A 257 0.20 -18.00 2.76
CA ILE A 257 -0.11 -16.56 2.82
C ILE A 257 0.12 -15.91 1.47
N ASN A 258 1.25 -16.18 0.80
CA ASN A 258 1.53 -15.63 -0.51
C ASN A 258 0.46 -15.99 -1.55
N SER A 259 -0.01 -17.25 -1.54
CA SER A 259 -1.08 -17.72 -2.44
C SER A 259 -2.42 -17.02 -2.17
N ILE A 260 -2.79 -16.85 -0.89
CA ILE A 260 -4.00 -16.13 -0.49
C ILE A 260 -3.91 -14.67 -0.92
N VAL A 261 -2.82 -13.99 -0.58
CA VAL A 261 -2.59 -12.58 -0.90
C VAL A 261 -2.61 -12.36 -2.42
N HIS A 262 -1.96 -13.23 -3.19
CA HIS A 262 -1.96 -13.13 -4.65
C HIS A 262 -3.37 -13.18 -5.23
N ALA A 263 -4.19 -14.16 -4.84
CA ALA A 263 -5.58 -14.25 -5.29
C ALA A 263 -6.38 -12.99 -4.91
N LYS A 264 -6.11 -12.43 -3.73
CA LYS A 264 -6.81 -11.24 -3.23
C LYS A 264 -6.37 -9.95 -3.89
N LEU A 265 -5.11 -9.84 -4.30
CA LEU A 265 -4.64 -8.74 -5.14
C LEU A 265 -5.26 -8.84 -6.54
N GLU A 266 -5.33 -10.04 -7.13
CA GLU A 266 -6.01 -10.23 -8.43
C GLU A 266 -7.49 -9.82 -8.37
N ASP A 267 -8.21 -10.18 -7.31
CA ASP A 267 -9.60 -9.75 -7.13
C ASP A 267 -9.70 -8.24 -6.90
N TYR A 268 -8.87 -7.68 -6.03
CA TYR A 268 -8.87 -6.25 -5.73
C TYR A 268 -8.63 -5.40 -6.99
N PHE A 269 -7.62 -5.75 -7.79
CA PHE A 269 -7.29 -4.98 -8.98
C PHE A 269 -8.33 -5.13 -10.10
N LYS A 270 -9.11 -6.21 -10.17
CA LYS A 270 -10.27 -6.29 -11.10
C LYS A 270 -11.37 -5.28 -10.76
N GLU A 271 -11.46 -4.85 -9.50
CA GLU A 271 -12.50 -3.89 -9.06
C GLU A 271 -12.08 -2.43 -9.30
N ILE A 272 -10.78 -2.13 -9.29
CA ILE A 272 -10.28 -0.74 -9.25
C ILE A 272 -9.40 -0.31 -10.44
N ILE A 273 -8.92 -1.28 -11.24
CA ILE A 273 -8.15 -1.07 -12.48
C ILE A 273 -8.95 -1.64 -13.63
#